data_AF-A0A7V9CYD5-F1
#
_entry.id   AF-A0A7V9CYD5-F1
#
_cell.length_a   1.000
_cell.length_b   1.000
_cell.length_c   1.000
_cell.angle_alpha   90.00
_cell.angle_beta   90.00
_cell.angle_gamma   90.00
#
_symmetry.space_group_name_H-M   'P 1'
#
loop_
_entity.id
_entity.type
_entity.pdbx_description
1 polymer ?
#
loop_
_entity_poly.entity_id
_entity_poly.type
_entity_poly.pdbx_seq_one_letter_code
_entity_poly.pdbx_strand_id
1 'polypeptide(L)'
;PQLRVRVVNVVDLLALPPSDRHPHGLSREHFEECFGVETPVIFDFHGYPSAVHECLHGREHPGRFHVKGYIEEGTTTTPYELLASNGVSRHDIAIAALRHTPGWSTRGGEPAERYARERDEIRSEVRRTGVDPDQITNWTWS
;
A
#
# COMPACT_ATOMS: atom_id res chain seq x y z
N PRO A 1 -18.19 8.98 6.66
CA PRO A 1 -17.29 7.88 6.22
C PRO A 1 -17.37 6.69 7.18
N GLN A 2 -17.70 5.48 6.69
CA GLN A 2 -17.84 4.27 7.52
C GLN A 2 -16.51 3.54 7.75
N LEU A 3 -15.56 3.69 6.82
CA LEU A 3 -14.20 3.17 6.95
C LEU A 3 -13.36 4.16 7.76
N ARG A 4 -12.68 3.67 8.79
CA ARG A 4 -11.70 4.43 9.57
C ARG A 4 -10.31 4.02 9.15
N VAL A 5 -9.47 4.99 8.83
CA VAL A 5 -8.08 4.77 8.39
C VAL A 5 -7.13 5.56 9.28
N ARG A 6 -5.92 5.04 9.43
CA ARG A 6 -4.77 5.75 9.98
C ARG A 6 -3.67 5.73 8.92
N VAL A 7 -3.05 6.87 8.70
CA VAL A 7 -1.89 6.99 7.81
C VAL A 7 -0.65 7.06 8.67
N VAL A 8 0.33 6.20 8.38
CA VAL A 8 1.63 6.16 9.05
C VAL A 8 2.71 6.32 7.98
N ASN A 9 3.58 7.31 8.15
CA ASN A 9 4.73 7.51 7.28
C ASN A 9 5.98 6.90 7.94
N VAL A 10 6.62 5.95 7.27
CA VAL A 10 7.83 5.28 7.76
C VAL A 10 9.03 5.84 7.02
N VAL A 11 9.88 6.57 7.74
CA VAL A 11 11.11 7.17 7.19
C VAL A 11 12.32 6.28 7.43
N ASP A 12 12.47 5.75 8.65
CA ASP A 12 13.50 4.76 8.99
C ASP A 12 12.87 3.36 8.98
N LEU A 13 13.20 2.56 7.96
CA LEU A 13 12.72 1.18 7.86
C LEU A 13 13.26 0.30 9.02
N LEU A 14 14.44 0.62 9.53
CA LEU A 14 15.09 -0.10 10.61
C LEU A 14 14.46 0.19 11.98
N ALA A 15 13.42 1.02 12.03
CA ALA A 15 12.55 1.18 13.18
C ALA A 15 11.49 0.07 13.31
N LEU A 16 11.20 -0.66 12.22
CA LEU A 16 10.21 -1.75 12.23
C LEU A 16 10.60 -2.99 13.05
N PRO A 17 11.88 -3.45 13.09
CA PRO A 17 12.28 -4.57 13.93
C PRO A 17 12.02 -4.32 15.41
N PRO A 18 11.83 -5.37 16.23
CA PRO A 18 11.81 -5.27 17.68
C PRO A 18 13.05 -4.56 18.26
N SER A 19 12.87 -3.79 19.32
CA SER A 19 13.95 -3.00 19.97
C SER A 19 15.08 -3.85 20.56
N ASP A 20 14.84 -5.13 20.85
CA ASP A 20 15.85 -6.10 21.29
C ASP A 20 16.67 -6.69 20.12
N ARG A 21 16.23 -6.49 18.87
CA ARG A 21 16.88 -7.02 17.66
C ARG A 21 17.64 -5.97 16.86
N HIS A 22 17.25 -4.70 16.95
CA HIS A 22 17.91 -3.62 16.25
C HIS A 22 17.95 -2.35 17.11
N PRO A 23 19.07 -1.60 17.16
CA PRO A 23 19.19 -0.40 18.00
C PRO A 23 18.18 0.70 17.67
N HIS A 24 17.65 0.71 16.44
CA HIS A 24 16.61 1.67 16.03
C HIS A 24 15.19 1.11 16.22
N GLY A 25 15.07 -0.18 16.54
CA GLY A 25 13.80 -0.88 16.59
C GLY A 25 12.85 -0.25 17.60
N LEU A 26 11.59 -0.05 17.21
CA LEU A 26 10.57 0.49 18.09
C LEU A 26 10.27 -0.50 19.23
N SER A 27 9.91 0.03 20.40
CA SER A 27 9.29 -0.79 21.44
C SER A 27 8.00 -1.42 20.92
N ARG A 28 7.48 -2.41 21.64
CA ARG A 28 6.21 -3.04 21.28
C ARG A 28 5.08 -2.02 21.29
N GLU A 29 5.02 -1.20 22.33
CA GLU A 29 3.96 -0.22 22.57
C GLU A 29 3.92 0.81 21.45
N HIS A 30 5.05 1.43 21.10
CA HIS A 30 5.10 2.41 20.01
C HIS A 30 4.75 1.79 18.64
N PHE A 31 5.15 0.54 18.39
CA PHE A 31 4.78 -0.16 17.16
C PHE A 31 3.27 -0.41 17.08
N GLU A 32 2.64 -0.85 18.18
CA GLU A 32 1.19 -1.05 18.28
C GLU A 32 0.41 0.28 18.21
N GLU A 33 0.95 1.37 18.74
CA GLU A 33 0.38 2.72 18.59
C GLU A 33 0.32 3.15 17.11
N CYS A 34 1.40 2.89 16.35
CA CYS A 34 1.44 3.16 14.92
C CYS A 34 0.47 2.25 14.15
N PHE A 35 0.63 0.94 14.27
CA PHE A 35 0.03 -0.02 13.35
C PHE A 35 -1.23 -0.72 13.88
N GLY A 36 -1.62 -0.49 15.13
CA GLY A 36 -2.64 -1.29 15.82
C GLY A 36 -2.12 -2.66 16.22
N VAL A 37 -2.91 -3.42 16.99
CA VAL A 37 -2.58 -4.79 17.40
C VAL A 37 -3.04 -5.80 16.35
N GLU A 38 -4.35 -5.81 16.07
CA GLU A 38 -5.00 -6.72 15.11
C GLU A 38 -5.42 -6.04 13.81
N THR A 39 -5.13 -4.74 13.66
CA THR A 39 -5.57 -3.97 12.50
C THR A 39 -4.79 -4.39 11.25
N PRO A 40 -5.47 -4.72 10.13
CA PRO A 40 -4.80 -4.97 8.86
C PRO A 40 -4.01 -3.74 8.40
N VAL A 41 -2.80 -3.95 7.89
CA VAL A 41 -1.92 -2.87 7.42
C VAL A 41 -1.64 -3.08 5.94
N ILE A 42 -2.00 -2.09 5.13
CA ILE A 42 -1.51 -2.01 3.75
C ILE A 42 -0.22 -1.18 3.80
N PHE A 43 0.91 -1.81 3.50
CA PHE A 43 2.21 -1.16 3.57
C PHE A 43 2.73 -0.97 2.15
N ASP A 44 2.84 0.27 1.69
CA ASP A 44 3.42 0.58 0.38
C ASP A 44 4.90 0.96 0.54
N PHE A 45 5.79 0.25 -0.15
CA PHE A 45 7.23 0.36 0.00
C PHE A 45 7.93 0.63 -1.34
N HIS A 46 8.92 1.53 -1.34
CA HIS A 46 9.63 1.94 -2.55
C HIS A 46 10.55 0.85 -3.14
N GLY A 47 10.88 -0.18 -2.36
CA GLY A 47 11.72 -1.32 -2.79
C GLY A 47 10.96 -2.65 -2.79
N TYR A 48 11.70 -3.74 -2.67
CA TYR A 48 11.09 -5.07 -2.63
C TYR A 48 10.33 -5.32 -1.32
N PRO A 49 9.11 -5.88 -1.37
CA PRO A 49 8.34 -6.24 -0.18
C PRO A 49 9.06 -7.16 0.81
N SER A 50 9.98 -8.00 0.32
CA SER A 50 10.77 -8.92 1.16
C SER A 50 11.54 -8.21 2.27
N ALA A 51 12.13 -7.04 1.99
CA ALA A 51 12.90 -6.27 2.98
C ALA A 51 12.03 -5.83 4.17
N VAL A 52 10.78 -5.46 3.92
CA VAL A 52 9.82 -5.12 4.97
C VAL A 52 9.47 -6.37 5.79
N HIS A 53 9.22 -7.50 5.13
CA HIS A 53 8.91 -8.75 5.82
C HIS A 53 10.07 -9.23 6.71
N GLU A 54 11.31 -9.08 6.26
CA GLU A 54 12.50 -9.34 7.07
C GLU A 54 12.55 -8.41 8.30
N CYS A 55 12.26 -7.12 8.13
CA CYS A 55 12.21 -6.17 9.24
C CYS A 55 11.08 -6.46 10.24
N LEU A 56 9.96 -7.03 9.78
CA LEU A 56 8.83 -7.41 10.63
C LEU A 56 9.06 -8.73 11.38
N HIS A 57 10.12 -9.48 11.06
CA HIS A 57 10.40 -10.75 11.71
C HIS A 57 10.60 -10.57 13.23
N GLY A 58 9.82 -11.30 14.02
CA GLY A 58 9.80 -11.22 15.49
C GLY A 58 8.78 -10.23 16.06
N ARG A 59 8.07 -9.47 15.23
CA ARG A 59 6.85 -8.76 15.66
C ARG A 59 5.71 -9.76 15.83
N GLU A 60 4.75 -9.41 16.67
CA GLU A 60 3.52 -10.18 16.80
C GLU A 60 2.58 -9.93 15.60
N HIS A 61 1.86 -10.98 15.19
CA HIS A 61 0.90 -10.95 14.09
C HIS A 61 1.42 -10.32 12.78
N PRO A 62 2.66 -10.63 12.30
CA PRO A 62 3.23 -9.97 11.11
C PRO A 62 2.44 -10.29 9.84
N GLY A 63 1.63 -11.35 9.83
CA GLY A 63 0.76 -11.74 8.71
C GLY A 63 -0.37 -10.74 8.40
N ARG A 64 -0.63 -9.76 9.28
CA ARG A 64 -1.59 -8.67 9.01
C ARG A 64 -1.00 -7.54 8.13
N PHE A 65 0.32 -7.56 7.88
CA PHE A 65 0.98 -6.61 6.99
C PHE A 65 0.93 -7.14 5.57
N HIS A 66 0.12 -6.48 4.74
CA HIS A 66 0.00 -6.71 3.32
C HIS A 66 0.92 -5.73 2.60
N VAL A 67 2.18 -6.14 2.45
CA VAL A 67 3.23 -5.30 1.87
C VAL A 67 3.10 -5.29 0.34
N LYS A 68 3.16 -4.09 -0.22
CA LYS A 68 3.24 -3.79 -1.65
C LYS A 68 4.55 -3.04 -1.90
N GLY A 69 5.05 -3.14 -3.13
CA GLY A 69 6.27 -2.48 -3.53
C GLY A 69 6.70 -2.91 -4.91
N TYR A 70 7.98 -2.70 -5.21
CA TYR A 70 8.55 -3.06 -6.51
C TYR A 70 8.57 -4.58 -6.71
N ILE A 71 8.08 -5.05 -7.86
CA ILE A 71 7.99 -6.46 -8.23
C ILE A 71 8.66 -6.77 -9.59
N GLU A 72 9.63 -5.95 -9.99
CA GLU A 72 10.33 -6.08 -11.29
C GLU A 72 9.48 -5.81 -12.53
N GLU A 73 8.37 -5.10 -12.36
CA GLU A 73 7.55 -4.67 -13.50
C GLU A 73 7.92 -3.23 -13.87
N GLY A 74 8.49 -3.04 -15.06
CA GLY A 74 8.93 -1.72 -15.48
C GLY A 74 9.38 -1.67 -16.94
N THR A 75 9.03 -0.57 -17.60
CA THR A 75 9.52 -0.21 -18.94
C THR A 75 9.43 1.31 -19.10
N THR A 76 9.87 1.85 -20.24
CA THR A 76 9.67 3.26 -20.58
C THR A 76 8.17 3.54 -20.72
N THR A 77 7.57 4.15 -19.71
CA THR A 77 6.13 4.45 -19.66
C THR A 77 5.86 5.65 -18.75
N THR A 78 4.59 6.03 -18.56
CA THR A 78 4.20 7.12 -17.68
C THR A 78 4.33 6.76 -16.19
N PRO A 79 4.44 7.74 -15.29
CA PRO A 79 4.49 7.49 -13.84
C PRO A 79 3.34 6.63 -13.32
N TYR A 80 2.10 6.86 -13.73
CA TYR A 80 0.97 6.07 -13.26
C TYR A 80 1.02 4.61 -13.74
N GLU A 81 1.32 4.36 -15.02
CA GLU A 81 1.41 2.97 -15.52
C GLU A 81 2.56 2.21 -14.88
N LEU A 82 3.66 2.88 -14.54
CA LEU A 82 4.76 2.26 -13.77
C LEU A 82 4.28 1.78 -12.40
N LEU A 83 3.54 2.62 -11.66
CA LEU A 83 2.96 2.26 -10.37
C LEU A 83 1.90 1.16 -10.50
N ALA A 84 1.01 1.28 -11.48
CA ALA A 84 -0.05 0.28 -11.71
C ALA A 84 0.51 -1.08 -12.13
N SER A 85 1.63 -1.12 -12.87
CA SER A 85 2.29 -2.36 -13.27
C SER A 85 2.90 -3.09 -12.07
N ASN A 86 3.35 -2.34 -11.06
CA ASN A 86 3.81 -2.90 -9.78
C ASN A 86 2.68 -3.15 -8.77
N GLY A 87 1.42 -2.84 -9.12
CA GLY A 87 0.27 -3.00 -8.22
C GLY A 87 0.32 -2.06 -7.01
N VAL A 88 0.93 -0.89 -7.16
CA VAL A 88 1.09 0.17 -6.15
C VAL A 88 0.49 1.50 -6.61
N SER A 89 -0.39 1.50 -7.62
CA SER A 89 -1.14 2.72 -7.94
C SER A 89 -2.08 3.07 -6.78
N ARG A 90 -2.52 4.33 -6.69
CA ARG A 90 -3.50 4.77 -5.69
C ARG A 90 -4.78 3.91 -5.67
N HIS A 91 -5.19 3.39 -6.83
CA HIS A 91 -6.34 2.49 -6.96
C HIS A 91 -6.02 1.10 -6.39
N ASP A 92 -4.83 0.55 -6.66
CA ASP A 92 -4.42 -0.75 -6.13
C ASP A 92 -4.33 -0.74 -4.60
N ILE A 93 -3.78 0.34 -4.02
CA ILE A 93 -3.72 0.53 -2.57
C ILE A 93 -5.13 0.65 -1.97
N ALA A 94 -6.03 1.42 -2.59
CA ALA A 94 -7.42 1.53 -2.14
C ALA A 94 -8.17 0.19 -2.21
N ILE A 95 -8.01 -0.56 -3.30
CA ILE A 95 -8.59 -1.90 -3.48
C ILE A 95 -8.05 -2.86 -2.39
N ALA A 96 -6.75 -2.82 -2.12
CA ALA A 96 -6.15 -3.64 -1.07
C ALA A 96 -6.75 -3.30 0.31
N ALA A 97 -6.85 -2.01 0.66
CA ALA A 97 -7.44 -1.58 1.91
C ALA A 97 -8.89 -2.07 2.07
N LEU A 98 -9.71 -1.94 1.02
CA LEU A 98 -11.10 -2.40 1.02
C LEU A 98 -11.23 -3.92 1.19
N ARG A 99 -10.36 -4.70 0.53
CA ARG A 99 -10.38 -6.17 0.59
C ARG A 99 -9.94 -6.73 1.94
N HIS A 100 -9.03 -6.03 2.61
CA HIS A 100 -8.49 -6.48 3.90
C HIS A 100 -9.25 -5.93 5.10
N THR A 101 -10.19 -4.99 4.91
CA THR A 101 -10.99 -4.46 6.02
C THR A 101 -12.09 -5.45 6.45
N PRO A 102 -12.12 -5.91 7.71
CA PRO A 102 -13.19 -6.78 8.21
C PRO A 102 -14.57 -6.12 8.10
N GLY A 103 -15.58 -6.90 7.69
CA GLY A 103 -16.97 -6.44 7.57
C GLY A 103 -17.28 -5.68 6.28
N TRP A 104 -16.27 -5.30 5.50
CA TRP A 104 -16.42 -4.97 4.09
C TRP A 104 -16.32 -6.30 3.35
N SER A 105 -17.26 -6.60 2.45
CA SER A 105 -17.41 -7.94 1.85
C SER A 105 -16.07 -8.52 1.41
N THR A 106 -15.92 -9.85 1.37
CA THR A 106 -14.65 -10.57 1.10
C THR A 106 -13.95 -10.20 -0.23
N ARG A 107 -14.52 -9.28 -1.03
CA ARG A 107 -13.95 -8.72 -2.27
C ARG A 107 -13.89 -7.18 -2.33
N GLY A 108 -14.20 -6.47 -1.24
CA GLY A 108 -14.23 -5.00 -1.16
C GLY A 108 -15.49 -4.34 -1.74
N GLY A 109 -16.45 -5.14 -2.23
CA GLY A 109 -17.74 -4.69 -2.76
C GLY A 109 -17.65 -3.80 -4.00
N GLU A 110 -18.76 -3.11 -4.30
CA GLU A 110 -18.87 -2.16 -5.41
C GLU A 110 -17.74 -1.11 -5.46
N PRO A 111 -17.26 -0.54 -4.34
CA PRO A 111 -16.16 0.43 -4.39
C PRO A 111 -14.85 -0.13 -4.94
N ALA A 112 -14.50 -1.38 -4.57
CA ALA A 112 -13.28 -2.01 -5.09
C ALA A 112 -13.40 -2.33 -6.58
N GLU A 113 -14.59 -2.72 -7.05
CA GLU A 113 -14.85 -2.94 -8.47
C GLU A 113 -14.80 -1.63 -9.27
N ARG A 114 -15.31 -0.54 -8.71
CA ARG A 114 -15.22 0.79 -9.33
C ARG A 114 -13.76 1.22 -9.50
N TYR A 115 -12.96 1.15 -8.45
CA TYR A 115 -11.53 1.50 -8.53
C TYR A 115 -10.76 0.60 -9.49
N ALA A 116 -11.13 -0.67 -9.61
CA ALA A 116 -10.52 -1.57 -10.59
C ALA A 116 -10.84 -1.13 -12.03
N ARG A 117 -12.10 -0.79 -12.32
CA ARG A 117 -12.50 -0.26 -13.63
C ARG A 117 -11.80 1.05 -13.96
N GLU A 118 -11.81 2.02 -13.04
CA GLU A 118 -11.12 3.31 -13.20
C GLU A 118 -9.64 3.12 -13.47
N ARG A 119 -8.97 2.23 -12.71
CA ARG A 119 -7.57 1.89 -12.96
C ARG A 119 -7.38 1.36 -14.37
N ASP A 120 -8.16 0.37 -14.78
CA ASP A 120 -7.99 -0.30 -16.08
C ASP A 120 -8.29 0.66 -17.26
N GLU A 121 -9.28 1.54 -17.12
CA GLU A 121 -9.58 2.61 -18.08
C GLU A 121 -8.40 3.58 -18.25
N ILE A 122 -7.82 4.05 -17.13
CA ILE A 122 -6.64 4.92 -17.16
C ILE A 122 -5.47 4.21 -17.85
N ARG A 123 -5.22 2.94 -17.53
CA ARG A 123 -4.13 2.18 -18.17
C ARG A 123 -4.35 2.03 -19.67
N SER A 124 -5.58 1.77 -20.11
CA SER A 124 -5.94 1.73 -21.52
C SER A 124 -5.70 3.09 -22.22
N GLU A 125 -6.06 4.20 -21.57
CA GLU A 125 -5.83 5.54 -22.10
C GLU A 125 -4.35 5.89 -22.19
N VAL A 126 -3.57 5.61 -21.14
CA VAL A 126 -2.12 5.82 -21.10
C VAL A 126 -1.44 5.06 -22.23
N ARG A 127 -1.80 3.79 -22.46
CA ARG A 127 -1.23 2.98 -23.55
C ARG A 127 -1.55 3.54 -24.94
N ARG A 128 -2.69 4.23 -25.09
CA ARG A 128 -3.11 4.86 -26.34
C ARG A 128 -2.45 6.22 -26.57
N THR A 129 -2.23 6.99 -25.51
CA THR A 129 -1.86 8.42 -25.60
C THR A 129 -0.41 8.71 -25.19
N GLY A 130 0.19 7.85 -24.36
CA GLY A 130 1.48 8.09 -23.72
C GLY A 130 1.45 9.17 -22.62
N VAL A 131 0.26 9.56 -22.13
CA VAL A 131 0.09 10.64 -21.17
C VAL A 131 -0.80 10.20 -20.01
N ASP A 132 -0.40 10.52 -18.78
CA ASP A 132 -1.25 10.32 -17.60
C ASP A 132 -2.39 11.35 -17.59
N PRO A 133 -3.64 10.94 -17.33
CA PRO A 133 -4.80 11.83 -17.42
C PRO A 133 -4.79 12.89 -16.31
N ASP A 134 -5.46 14.01 -16.53
CA ASP A 134 -5.50 15.16 -15.62
C ASP A 134 -5.95 14.80 -14.20
N GLN A 135 -6.86 13.83 -14.07
CA GLN A 135 -7.32 13.33 -12.77
C GLN A 135 -6.21 12.69 -11.93
N ILE A 136 -5.11 12.26 -12.55
CA ILE A 136 -3.92 11.73 -11.87
C ILE A 136 -2.92 12.85 -11.59
N THR A 137 -2.59 13.65 -12.60
CA THR A 137 -1.50 14.65 -12.56
C THR A 137 -1.86 15.90 -11.78
N ASN A 138 -3.14 16.32 -11.79
CA ASN A 138 -3.62 17.52 -11.09
C ASN A 138 -4.34 17.21 -9.77
N TRP A 139 -4.26 15.96 -9.30
CA TRP A 139 -4.86 15.59 -8.02
C TRP A 139 -4.11 16.26 -6.85
N THR A 140 -4.87 16.73 -5.86
CA THR A 140 -4.34 17.35 -4.65
C THR A 140 -5.03 16.78 -3.41
N TRP A 141 -4.32 16.81 -2.28
CA TRP A 141 -4.88 16.44 -0.99
C TRP A 141 -5.93 17.48 -0.54
N SER A 142 -7.04 17.02 0.04
CA SER A 142 -8.14 17.84 0.58
C SER A 142 -8.38 17.57 2.06
#